data_AF-A0A844IAR8-F1
#
_entry.id   AF-A0A844IAR8-F1
#
_cell.length_a   1.000
_cell.length_b   1.000
_cell.length_c   1.000
_cell.angle_alpha   90.00
_cell.angle_beta   90.00
_cell.angle_gamma   90.00
#
_symmetry.space_group_name_H-M   'P 1'
#
loop_
_entity.id
_entity.type
_entity.pdbx_description
1 polymer ?
#
loop_
_entity_poly.entity_id
_entity_poly.type
_entity_poly.pdbx_seq_one_letter_code
_entity_poly.pdbx_strand_id
1 'polypeptide(L)'
;MKICDLIVFYAKDNERIICFVELKGKDINTTKEQVINTYTYFNKFLKKTDSSLSFTAKTYILSKSSVPQELDKYKKELKDKFDEGNYDISKNSDLGDFLRGAKYQPKGKRKK
;
A
#
# COMPACT_ATOMS: atom_id res chain seq x y z
N MET A 1 18.16 7.77 -2.32
CA MET A 1 16.83 7.56 -2.93
C MET A 1 15.96 6.87 -1.90
N LYS A 2 14.79 7.42 -1.55
CA LYS A 2 13.86 6.79 -0.59
C LYS A 2 13.00 5.77 -1.35
N ILE A 3 13.37 4.49 -1.30
CA ILE A 3 12.60 3.37 -1.88
C ILE A 3 11.98 2.52 -0.78
N CYS A 4 10.93 1.78 -1.11
CA CYS A 4 10.35 0.81 -0.19
C CYS A 4 11.17 -0.48 -0.11
N ASP A 5 11.02 -1.24 0.97
CA ASP A 5 11.76 -2.48 1.22
C ASP A 5 11.45 -3.59 0.19
N LEU A 6 10.19 -3.76 -0.24
CA LEU A 6 9.78 -4.82 -1.17
C LEU A 6 8.77 -4.34 -2.22
N ILE A 7 8.80 -4.98 -3.39
CA ILE A 7 7.74 -4.92 -4.39
C ILE A 7 7.26 -6.35 -4.62
N VAL A 8 5.98 -6.60 -4.36
CA VAL A 8 5.38 -7.93 -4.51
C VAL A 8 4.45 -7.92 -5.71
N PHE A 9 4.74 -8.77 -6.69
CA PHE A 9 3.81 -9.08 -7.76
C PHE A 9 2.95 -10.28 -7.36
N TYR A 10 1.64 -10.09 -7.37
CA TYR A 10 0.66 -11.15 -7.11
C TYR A 10 -0.29 -11.24 -8.30
N ALA A 11 -0.41 -12.44 -8.87
CA ALA A 11 -1.30 -12.73 -9.96
C ALA A 11 -2.20 -13.91 -9.61
N LYS A 12 -3.50 -13.72 -9.74
CA LYS A 12 -4.51 -14.78 -9.58
C LYS A 12 -5.64 -14.52 -10.55
N ASP A 13 -6.00 -15.52 -11.36
CA ASP A 13 -7.02 -15.38 -12.39
C ASP A 13 -6.74 -14.16 -13.30
N ASN A 14 -7.65 -13.18 -13.30
CA ASN A 14 -7.51 -11.92 -14.04
C ASN A 14 -6.91 -10.78 -13.19
N GLU A 15 -6.67 -11.00 -11.89
CA GLU A 15 -6.08 -10.00 -11.02
C GLU A 15 -4.57 -9.94 -11.22
N ARG A 16 -4.06 -8.72 -11.39
CA ARG A 16 -2.64 -8.39 -11.44
C ARG A 16 -2.41 -7.30 -10.41
N ILE A 17 -1.73 -7.63 -9.32
CA ILE A 17 -1.49 -6.73 -8.20
C ILE A 17 0.00 -6.49 -8.09
N ILE A 18 0.38 -5.22 -7.93
CA ILE A 18 1.74 -4.85 -7.53
C ILE A 18 1.62 -4.12 -6.20
N CYS A 19 2.17 -4.74 -5.15
CA CYS A 19 2.13 -4.21 -3.79
C CYS A 19 3.50 -3.65 -3.40
N PHE A 20 3.54 -2.37 -3.03
CA PHE A 20 4.72 -1.69 -2.51
C PHE A 20 4.73 -1.82 -0.99
N VAL A 21 5.77 -2.43 -0.42
CA VAL A 21 5.79 -2.81 0.99
C VAL A 21 6.96 -2.17 1.69
N GLU A 22 6.71 -1.55 2.84
CA GLU A 22 7.74 -1.05 3.74
C GLU A 22 7.62 -1.78 5.09
N LEU A 23 8.72 -2.40 5.54
CA LEU A 23 8.76 -3.23 6.74
C LEU A 23 9.29 -2.48 7.96
N LYS A 24 9.93 -1.32 7.76
CA LYS A 24 10.58 -0.51 8.79
C LYS A 24 9.74 0.71 9.18
N GLY A 25 8.49 0.50 9.58
CA GLY A 25 7.59 1.59 9.96
C GLY A 25 7.83 2.15 11.35
N LYS A 26 9.04 2.66 11.66
CA LYS A 26 9.27 3.48 12.87
C LYS A 26 8.67 4.87 12.68
N ASP A 27 8.97 5.51 11.55
CA ASP A 27 8.42 6.80 11.14
C ASP A 27 7.47 6.60 9.95
N ILE A 28 6.17 6.72 10.21
CA ILE A 28 5.13 6.51 9.20
C ILE A 28 5.20 7.55 8.08
N ASN A 29 5.62 8.80 8.35
CA ASN A 29 5.70 9.81 7.31
C ASN A 29 6.79 9.45 6.29
N THR A 30 7.99 9.09 6.77
CA THR A 30 9.08 8.65 5.91
C THR A 30 8.71 7.38 5.13
N THR A 31 8.08 6.40 5.80
CA THR A 31 7.62 5.17 5.17
C THR A 31 6.57 5.42 4.08
N LYS A 32 5.60 6.30 4.33
CA LYS A 32 4.60 6.74 3.34
C LYS A 32 5.28 7.37 2.12
N GLU A 33 6.27 8.23 2.33
CA GLU A 33 7.06 8.81 1.23
C GLU A 33 7.80 7.74 0.41
N GLN A 34 8.39 6.73 1.07
CA GLN A 34 9.10 5.63 0.38
C GLN A 34 8.17 4.85 -0.56
N VAL A 35 6.98 4.45 -0.10
CA VAL A 35 6.04 3.68 -0.94
C VAL A 35 5.46 4.54 -2.06
N ILE A 36 5.11 5.81 -1.81
CA ILE A 36 4.58 6.73 -2.84
C ILE A 36 5.65 7.03 -3.90
N ASN A 37 6.89 7.29 -3.48
CA ASN A 37 7.98 7.55 -4.42
C ASN A 37 8.24 6.32 -5.29
N THR A 38 8.36 5.14 -4.66
CA THR A 38 8.61 3.90 -5.41
C THR A 38 7.50 3.64 -6.44
N TYR A 39 6.23 3.74 -6.03
CA TYR A 39 5.10 3.61 -6.95
C TYR A 39 5.16 4.62 -8.09
N THR A 40 5.41 5.90 -7.79
CA THR A 40 5.41 6.97 -8.80
C THR A 40 6.49 6.71 -9.87
N TYR A 41 7.71 6.40 -9.47
CA TYR A 41 8.80 6.11 -10.40
C TYR A 41 8.56 4.81 -11.16
N PHE A 42 8.13 3.76 -10.47
CA PHE A 42 7.86 2.45 -11.07
C PHE A 42 6.73 2.52 -12.10
N ASN A 43 5.61 3.17 -11.77
CA ASN A 43 4.48 3.34 -12.69
C ASN A 43 4.86 4.20 -13.89
N LYS A 44 5.64 5.28 -13.68
CA LYS A 44 6.16 6.10 -14.78
C LYS A 44 7.09 5.29 -15.70
N PHE A 45 7.91 4.42 -15.14
CA PHE A 45 8.78 3.53 -15.92
C PHE A 45 7.95 2.52 -16.72
N LEU A 46 7.04 1.80 -16.08
CA LEU A 46 6.19 0.82 -16.77
C LEU A 46 5.37 1.44 -17.90
N LYS A 47 4.72 2.59 -17.67
CA LYS A 47 3.95 3.28 -18.73
C LYS A 47 4.78 3.71 -19.93
N LYS A 48 6.09 3.93 -19.75
CA LYS A 48 7.02 4.20 -20.86
C LYS A 48 7.39 2.93 -21.63
N THR A 49 7.51 1.81 -20.93
CA THR A 49 7.89 0.52 -21.52
C THR A 49 6.70 -0.14 -22.23
N ASP A 50 5.54 -0.14 -21.58
CA ASP A 50 4.29 -0.69 -22.10
C ASP A 50 3.11 0.08 -21.49
N SER A 51 2.47 0.92 -22.29
CA SER A 51 1.32 1.72 -21.87
C SER A 51 0.03 0.91 -21.75
N SER A 52 -0.02 -0.30 -22.28
CA SER A 52 -1.17 -1.21 -22.20
C SER A 52 -1.20 -2.02 -20.89
N LEU A 53 -0.07 -2.07 -20.18
CA LEU A 53 0.05 -2.83 -18.94
C LEU A 53 -0.82 -2.21 -17.84
N SER A 54 -1.80 -2.98 -17.39
CA SER A 54 -2.70 -2.61 -16.30
C SER A 54 -2.52 -3.53 -15.11
N PHE A 55 -2.55 -2.95 -13.91
CA PHE A 55 -2.47 -3.66 -12.64
C PHE A 55 -3.12 -2.82 -11.54
N THR A 56 -3.56 -3.47 -10.48
CA THR A 56 -3.98 -2.83 -9.24
C THR A 56 -2.74 -2.54 -8.39
N ALA A 57 -2.48 -1.26 -8.13
CA ALA A 57 -1.42 -0.86 -7.21
C ALA A 57 -1.93 -1.00 -5.77
N LYS A 58 -1.15 -1.66 -4.91
CA LYS A 58 -1.41 -1.75 -3.47
C LYS A 58 -0.21 -1.24 -2.67
N THR A 59 -0.43 -0.87 -1.41
CA THR A 59 0.66 -0.54 -0.49
C THR A 59 0.44 -1.11 0.90
N TYR A 60 1.51 -1.63 1.51
CA TYR A 60 1.47 -2.21 2.85
C TYR A 60 2.61 -1.66 3.70
N ILE A 61 2.25 -1.04 4.83
CA ILE A 61 3.20 -0.46 5.77
C ILE A 61 3.12 -1.26 7.06
N LEU A 62 4.20 -1.97 7.40
CA LEU A 62 4.34 -2.60 8.71
C LEU A 62 4.79 -1.56 9.74
N SER A 63 3.84 -1.06 10.52
CA SER A 63 4.09 -0.15 11.63
C SER A 63 4.39 -0.94 12.91
N LYS A 64 5.58 -0.71 13.48
CA LYS A 64 5.95 -1.24 14.82
C LYS A 64 5.80 -0.17 15.91
N SER A 65 5.43 1.05 15.54
CA SER A 65 5.34 2.20 16.42
C SER A 65 3.92 2.42 16.97
N SER A 66 3.84 3.31 17.96
CA SER A 66 2.57 3.90 18.41
C SER A 66 1.93 4.68 17.27
N VAL A 67 0.59 4.74 17.28
CA VAL A 67 -0.19 5.45 16.25
C VAL A 67 0.20 6.94 16.24
N PRO A 68 0.67 7.49 15.11
CA PRO A 68 0.96 8.92 15.00
C PRO A 68 -0.31 9.77 15.09
N GLN A 69 -0.18 11.01 15.58
CA GLN A 69 -1.29 11.96 15.60
C GLN A 69 -1.84 12.26 14.19
N GLU A 70 -0.98 12.27 13.17
CA GLU A 70 -1.36 12.57 11.79
C GLU A 70 -1.80 11.33 10.97
N LEU A 71 -2.13 10.20 11.61
CA LEU A 71 -2.43 8.96 10.90
C LEU A 71 -3.52 9.12 9.82
N ASP A 72 -4.56 9.91 10.09
CA ASP A 72 -5.66 10.13 9.15
C ASP A 72 -5.20 10.90 7.89
N LYS A 73 -4.30 11.87 8.05
CA LYS A 73 -3.67 12.57 6.93
C LYS A 73 -2.87 11.60 6.07
N TYR A 74 -2.07 10.73 6.70
CA TYR A 74 -1.26 9.75 5.96
C TYR A 74 -2.13 8.73 5.23
N LYS A 75 -3.21 8.26 5.85
CA LYS A 75 -4.19 7.38 5.19
C LYS A 75 -4.86 8.05 4.00
N LYS A 76 -5.20 9.34 4.11
CA LYS A 76 -5.76 10.11 3.00
C LYS A 76 -4.78 10.17 1.83
N GLU A 77 -3.52 10.48 2.08
CA GLU A 77 -2.49 10.53 1.03
C GLU A 77 -2.26 9.17 0.35
N LEU A 78 -2.28 8.07 1.12
CA LEU A 78 -2.19 6.72 0.55
C LEU A 78 -3.43 6.36 -0.27
N LYS A 79 -4.64 6.69 0.24
CA LYS A 79 -5.89 6.50 -0.48
C LYS A 79 -5.89 7.24 -1.82
N ASP A 80 -5.46 8.50 -1.84
CA ASP A 80 -5.39 9.32 -3.06
C ASP A 80 -4.40 8.76 -4.11
N LYS A 81 -3.47 7.88 -3.69
CA LYS A 81 -2.46 7.28 -4.57
C LYS A 81 -2.74 5.85 -5.00
N PHE A 82 -3.37 5.06 -4.14
CA PHE A 82 -3.57 3.62 -4.34
C PHE A 82 -5.04 3.24 -4.47
N ASP A 83 -5.97 4.16 -4.23
CA ASP A 83 -7.42 3.96 -4.11
C ASP A 83 -7.86 3.29 -2.79
N GLU A 84 -9.16 3.40 -2.49
CA GLU A 84 -9.77 2.80 -1.30
C GLU A 84 -9.60 1.28 -1.32
N GLY A 85 -9.24 0.69 -0.17
CA GLY A 85 -9.05 -0.76 -0.02
C GLY A 85 -7.71 -1.29 -0.53
N ASN A 86 -6.87 -0.44 -1.12
CA ASN A 86 -5.56 -0.81 -1.67
C ASN A 86 -4.38 -0.27 -0.85
N TYR A 87 -4.62 0.16 0.38
CA TYR A 87 -3.57 0.56 1.31
C TYR A 87 -3.84 0.00 2.69
N ASP A 88 -2.78 -0.38 3.41
CA ASP A 88 -2.86 -0.73 4.81
C ASP A 88 -1.63 -0.26 5.60
N ILE A 89 -1.89 0.21 6.82
CA ILE A 89 -0.88 0.53 7.84
C ILE A 89 -1.16 -0.41 9.00
N SER A 90 -0.42 -1.52 9.04
CA SER A 90 -0.74 -2.67 9.86
C SER A 90 0.39 -3.00 10.82
N LYS A 91 0.04 -3.65 11.94
CA LYS A 91 1.00 -4.27 12.85
C LYS A 91 1.25 -5.75 12.52
N ASN A 92 0.43 -6.33 11.63
CA ASN A 92 0.55 -7.71 11.21
C ASN A 92 1.70 -7.85 10.20
N SER A 93 2.64 -8.77 10.43
CA SER A 93 3.69 -9.07 9.45
C SER A 93 3.19 -9.90 8.27
N ASP A 94 2.06 -10.60 8.43
CA ASP A 94 1.43 -11.34 7.34
C ASP A 94 0.54 -10.40 6.51
N LEU A 95 0.98 -10.17 5.27
CA LEU A 95 0.29 -9.35 4.28
C LEU A 95 -0.52 -10.18 3.27
N GLY A 96 -0.57 -11.51 3.43
CA GLY A 96 -1.18 -12.42 2.46
C GLY A 96 -2.66 -12.13 2.23
N ASP A 97 -3.43 -11.89 3.28
CA ASP A 97 -4.87 -11.58 3.16
C ASP A 97 -5.12 -10.23 2.50
N PHE A 98 -4.25 -9.26 2.76
CA PHE A 98 -4.29 -7.95 2.12
C PHE A 98 -4.02 -8.05 0.61
N LEU A 99 -3.03 -8.85 0.20
CA LEU A 99 -2.77 -9.12 -1.22
C LEU A 99 -3.96 -9.78 -1.88
N ARG A 100 -4.46 -10.88 -1.29
CA ARG A 100 -5.52 -11.73 -1.84
C ARG A 100 -6.90 -11.07 -1.87
N GLY A 101 -7.05 -9.87 -1.31
CA GLY A 101 -8.33 -9.17 -1.32
C GLY A 101 -9.39 -9.89 -0.49
N ALA A 102 -9.01 -10.51 0.64
CA ALA A 102 -9.99 -10.97 1.62
C ALA A 102 -10.90 -9.78 1.94
N LYS A 103 -12.18 -9.88 1.52
CA LYS A 103 -13.09 -8.74 1.31
C LYS A 103 -12.92 -7.68 2.38
N TYR A 104 -12.53 -6.47 1.97
CA TYR A 104 -12.60 -5.29 2.82
C TYR A 104 -14.02 -5.18 3.38
N GLN A 105 -14.18 -5.56 4.65
CA GLN A 105 -15.39 -5.30 5.41
C GLN A 105 -15.19 -3.89 5.96
N PRO A 106 -15.88 -2.85 5.46
CA PRO A 106 -15.85 -1.55 6.11
C PRO A 106 -16.24 -1.80 7.57
N LYS A 107 -15.40 -1.34 8.51
CA LYS A 107 -15.71 -1.47 9.94
C LYS A 107 -17.03 -0.76 10.19
N GLY A 108 -18.12 -1.53 10.30
CA GLY A 108 -19.42 -1.02 10.69
C GLY A 108 -19.28 -0.25 11.99
N LYS A 109 -19.95 0.89 12.10
CA LYS A 109 -20.05 1.62 13.36
C LYS A 109 -20.51 0.64 14.43
N ARG A 110 -19.68 0.43 15.46
CA ARG A 110 -20.09 -0.26 16.69
C ARG A 110 -21.37 0.44 17.15
N LYS A 111 -22.53 -0.24 17.06
CA LYS A 111 -23.75 0.25 17.69
C LYS A 111 -23.43 0.36 19.19
N LYS A 112 -23.62 1.55 19.74
CA LYS A 112 -23.66 1.75 21.19
C LYS A 112 -24.81 0.96 21.77
#